data_AF-A0A452RC43-F1
#
_entry.id   AF-A0A452RC43-F1
#
_cell.length_a   1.000
_cell.length_b   1.000
_cell.length_c   1.000
_cell.angle_alpha   90.00
_cell.angle_beta   90.00
_cell.angle_gamma   90.00
#
_symmetry.space_group_name_H-M   'P 1'
#
loop_
_entity.id
_entity.type
_entity.pdbx_description
1 polymer ?
#
loop_
_entity_poly.entity_id
_entity_poly.type
_entity_poly.pdbx_seq_one_letter_code
_entity_poly.pdbx_strand_id
1 'polypeptide(L)' 'YILKVIDEFLIRHKCSSDHWIGLEMTENQPGRWVNGTIFNKLFPLRGNGKCAYLDDVGAATARCYTERKWICSRKMH' A
#
# COMPACT_ATOMS: atom_id res chain seq x y z
N TYR A 1 7.02 -7.64 -14.28
CA TYR A 1 7.63 -8.55 -13.29
C TYR A 1 7.62 -8.01 -11.86
N ILE A 2 7.81 -6.71 -11.60
CA ILE A 2 7.69 -6.09 -10.26
C ILE A 2 6.25 -6.11 -9.70
N LEU A 3 5.24 -6.33 -10.55
CA LEU A 3 3.82 -6.14 -10.26
C LEU A 3 3.07 -7.35 -9.67
N LYS A 4 3.62 -8.57 -9.75
CA LYS A 4 3.06 -9.77 -9.10
C LYS A 4 3.67 -10.04 -7.71
N VAL A 5 4.76 -9.34 -7.37
CA VAL A 5 5.54 -9.62 -6.16
C VAL A 5 4.98 -8.90 -4.93
N ILE A 6 4.23 -7.80 -5.11
CA ILE A 6 3.62 -7.06 -3.99
C ILE A 6 2.47 -7.86 -3.36
N ASP A 7 1.71 -8.67 -4.12
CA ASP A 7 0.56 -9.40 -3.55
C ASP A 7 0.98 -10.65 -2.77
N GLU A 8 1.60 -11.67 -3.37
CA GLU A 8 1.82 -12.92 -2.62
C GLU A 8 2.89 -12.83 -1.54
N PHE A 9 4.04 -12.21 -1.81
CA PHE A 9 5.13 -12.21 -0.85
C PHE A 9 4.80 -11.36 0.37
N LEU A 10 4.28 -10.14 0.17
CA LEU A 10 3.96 -9.28 1.30
C LEU A 10 2.73 -9.78 2.07
N ILE A 11 1.67 -10.25 1.39
CA ILE A 11 0.51 -10.81 2.09
C ILE A 11 0.90 -12.07 2.87
N ARG A 12 1.77 -12.93 2.32
CA ARG A 12 2.25 -14.14 3.03
C ARG A 12 3.13 -13.82 4.24
N HIS A 13 3.90 -12.73 4.21
CA HIS A 13 4.90 -12.43 5.25
C HIS A 13 4.53 -11.27 6.17
N LYS A 14 3.41 -10.56 5.94
CA LYS A 14 2.92 -9.51 6.85
C LYS A 14 2.42 -10.05 8.20
N CYS A 15 2.37 -11.37 8.38
CA CYS A 15 1.82 -12.02 9.58
C CYS A 15 0.34 -11.59 9.79
N SER A 16 -0.15 -11.58 11.03
CA SER A 16 -1.56 -11.29 11.35
C SER A 16 -1.92 -9.80 11.43
N SER A 17 -0.97 -8.89 11.27
CA SER A 17 -1.24 -7.44 11.39
C SER A 17 -1.48 -6.81 10.02
N ASP A 18 -2.35 -5.81 9.98
CA ASP A 18 -2.44 -4.90 8.85
C ASP A 18 -1.21 -3.99 8.82
N HIS A 19 -0.72 -3.71 7.62
CA HIS A 19 0.49 -2.91 7.45
C HIS A 19 0.26 -1.77 6.47
N TRP A 20 0.57 -0.56 6.90
CA TRP A 20 0.71 0.58 6.01
C TRP A 20 1.78 0.32 4.95
N ILE A 21 1.49 0.79 3.75
CA ILE A 21 2.43 0.88 2.63
C ILE A 21 2.58 2.34 2.25
N GLY A 22 3.73 2.69 1.67
CA GLY A 22 4.06 4.07 1.31
C GLY A 22 3.29 4.61 0.10
N LEU A 23 1.97 4.47 0.06
CA LEU A 23 1.07 4.98 -0.97
C LEU A 23 -0.01 5.85 -0.31
N GLU A 24 -0.08 7.10 -0.76
CA GLU A 24 -1.10 8.05 -0.34
C GLU A 24 -2.05 8.35 -1.51
N MET A 25 -3.33 8.29 -1.22
CA MET A 25 -4.42 8.66 -2.11
C MET A 25 -4.84 10.10 -1.80
N THR A 26 -5.03 10.87 -2.85
CA THR A 26 -5.53 12.24 -2.76
C THR A 26 -6.88 12.32 -3.44
N GLU A 27 -7.82 13.05 -2.85
CA GLU A 27 -9.14 13.25 -3.46
C GLU A 27 -8.98 13.93 -4.82
N ASN A 28 -9.59 13.34 -5.85
CA ASN A 28 -9.60 13.84 -7.24
C ASN A 28 -8.21 13.91 -7.94
N GLN A 29 -7.17 13.33 -7.37
CA GLN A 29 -5.83 13.26 -7.95
C GLN A 29 -5.33 11.82 -7.99
N PRO A 30 -4.40 11.48 -8.90
CA PRO A 30 -3.72 10.19 -8.86
C PRO A 30 -3.02 9.99 -7.51
N GLY A 31 -3.13 8.80 -6.93
CA GLY A 31 -2.34 8.45 -5.74
C GLY A 31 -0.84 8.57 -6.01
N ARG A 32 -0.04 8.75 -4.96
CA ARG A 32 1.40 8.95 -5.06
C ARG A 32 2.15 8.08 -4.06
N TRP A 33 3.21 7.44 -4.52
CA TRP A 33 4.14 6.72 -3.66
C TRP A 33 5.05 7.68 -2.89
N VAL A 34 5.58 7.26 -1.75
CA VAL A 34 6.52 8.04 -0.93
C VAL A 34 7.79 8.48 -1.68
N ASN A 35 8.13 7.84 -2.80
CA ASN A 35 9.24 8.22 -3.67
C ASN A 35 8.84 9.26 -4.75
N GLY A 36 7.63 9.81 -4.69
CA GLY A 36 7.11 10.82 -5.62
C GLY A 36 6.47 10.27 -6.90
N THR A 37 6.63 8.97 -7.18
CA THR A 37 6.07 8.37 -8.40
C THR A 37 4.55 8.26 -8.33
N ILE A 38 3.89 8.46 -9.47
CA ILE A 38 2.43 8.38 -9.59
C ILE A 38 1.98 6.92 -9.52
N PHE A 39 0.90 6.68 -8.79
CA PHE A 39 0.27 5.37 -8.72
C PHE A 39 -0.53 5.10 -9.99
N ASN A 40 -0.03 4.17 -10.81
CA ASN A 40 -0.62 3.81 -12.09
C ASN A 40 -1.79 2.80 -11.98
N LYS A 41 -2.50 2.76 -10.84
CA LYS A 41 -3.64 1.84 -10.60
C LYS A 41 -3.32 0.38 -10.93
N LEU A 42 -2.13 -0.06 -10.54
CA LEU A 42 -1.58 -1.38 -10.88
C LEU A 42 -2.31 -2.54 -10.20
N PHE A 43 -3.06 -2.25 -9.13
CA PHE A 43 -3.87 -3.19 -8.36
C PHE A 43 -5.13 -2.48 -7.85
N PRO A 44 -6.23 -3.21 -7.57
CA PRO A 44 -7.42 -2.62 -6.97
C PRO A 44 -7.14 -2.17 -5.53
N LEU A 45 -7.66 -0.99 -5.18
CA LEU A 45 -7.65 -0.46 -3.82
C LEU A 45 -9.08 -0.43 -3.29
N ARG A 46 -9.33 -1.08 -2.15
CA ARG A 46 -10.60 -0.99 -1.44
C ARG A 46 -10.65 0.24 -0.53
N GLY A 47 -11.84 0.71 -0.20
CA GLY A 47 -12.07 1.83 0.71
C GLY A 47 -11.96 3.21 0.06
N ASN A 48 -12.15 4.25 0.87
CA ASN A 48 -12.16 5.66 0.48
C ASN A 48 -11.25 6.54 1.37
N GLY A 49 -10.24 5.91 2.00
CA GLY A 49 -9.29 6.59 2.86
C GLY A 49 -8.13 7.24 2.08
N LYS A 50 -7.29 7.99 2.81
CA LYS A 50 -6.12 8.67 2.24
C LYS A 50 -4.84 7.83 2.28
N CYS A 51 -4.65 6.97 3.28
CA CYS A 51 -3.44 6.16 3.37
C CYS A 51 -3.73 4.71 2.98
N ALA A 52 -2.83 4.09 2.22
CA ALA A 52 -2.99 2.71 1.77
C ALA A 52 -2.31 1.71 2.72
N TYR A 53 -2.96 0.58 2.96
CA TYR A 53 -2.47 -0.53 3.77
C TYR A 53 -2.76 -1.87 3.09
N LEU A 54 -2.10 -2.92 3.58
CA LEU A 54 -2.34 -4.31 3.21
C LEU A 54 -3.04 -5.03 4.38
N ASP A 55 -4.12 -5.74 4.06
CA ASP A 55 -4.82 -6.70 4.92
C ASP A 55 -4.80 -8.11 4.29
N ASP A 56 -5.51 -9.06 4.88
CA ASP A 56 -5.55 -10.46 4.41
C ASP A 56 -6.20 -10.64 3.03
N VAL A 57 -6.94 -9.64 2.55
CA VAL A 57 -7.61 -9.65 1.24
C VAL A 57 -6.75 -8.94 0.19
N GLY A 58 -5.95 -7.94 0.60
CA GLY A 58 -5.03 -7.21 -0.28
C GLY A 58 -4.95 -5.74 0.08
N ALA A 59 -4.82 -4.87 -0.92
CA ALA A 59 -4.66 -3.44 -0.70
C ALA A 59 -5.99 -2.71 -0.42
N ALA A 60 -5.98 -1.87 0.61
CA ALA A 60 -7.11 -1.05 1.03
C ALA A 60 -6.65 0.33 1.52
N THR A 61 -7.59 1.23 1.77
CA THR A 61 -7.32 2.59 2.24
C THR A 61 -8.05 2.89 3.54
N ALA A 62 -7.42 3.68 4.40
CA ALA A 62 -7.99 4.12 5.68
C ALA A 62 -7.54 5.55 6.01
N ARG A 63 -8.08 6.10 7.09
CA ARG A 63 -7.62 7.40 7.61
C ARG A 63 -6.21 7.23 8.18
N CYS A 64 -5.29 8.11 7.79
CA CYS A 64 -3.86 7.97 8.09
C CYS A 64 -3.50 7.91 9.59
N TYR A 65 -4.38 8.41 10.47
CA TYR A 65 -4.15 8.43 11.91
C TYR A 65 -4.44 7.09 12.60
N THR A 66 -4.99 6.08 11.91
CA THR A 66 -5.27 4.78 12.53
C THR A 66 -3.96 4.02 12.78
N GLU A 67 -3.84 3.38 13.94
CA GLU A 67 -2.63 2.63 14.28
C GLU A 67 -2.51 1.35 13.45
N ARG A 68 -1.41 1.21 12.71
CA ARG A 68 -1.00 -0.02 12.01
C ARG A 68 0.52 -0.12 11.95
N LYS A 69 1.05 -1.32 11.72
CA LYS A 69 2.48 -1.52 11.46
C LYS A 69 2.84 -1.00 10.06
N TRP A 70 4.13 -0.96 9.73
CA TRP A 70 4.61 -0.41 8.44
C TRP A 70 5.50 -1.42 7.73
N ILE A 71 5.36 -1.50 6.41
CA ILE A 71 6.31 -2.22 5.55
C ILE A 71 7.11 -1.18 4.76
N CYS A 72 8.43 -1.24 4.92
CA CYS A 72 9.36 -0.38 4.18
C CYS A 72 10.06 -1.21 3.10
N SER A 73 10.29 -0.60 1.93
CA SER A 73 11.12 -1.18 0.88
C SER A 73 12.18 -0.17 0.45
N ARG A 74 13.38 -0.68 0.16
CA ARG A 74 14.49 0.10 -0.38
C ARG A 74 15.12 -0.70 -1.50
N LYS A 75 15.52 -0.04 -2.58
CA LYS A 75 16.36 -0.67 -3.60
C LYS A 75 17.71 -1.02 -2.96
N MET A 76 18.12 -2.28 -3.08
CA MET A 76 19.51 -2.66 -2.83
C MET A 76 20.31 -2.22 -4.06
N HIS A 77 21.39 -1.47 -3.83
CA HIS A 77 22.36 -1.08 -4.87
C HIS A 77 23.38 -2.20 -5.07
#